data_AF-A0A9D6VCW9-F1
#
_entry.id   AF-A0A9D6VCW9-F1
#
_cell.length_a   1.000
_cell.length_b   1.000
_cell.length_c   1.000
_cell.angle_alpha   90.00
_cell.angle_beta   90.00
_cell.angle_gamma   90.00
#
_symmetry.space_group_name_H-M   'P 1'
#
loop_
_entity.id
_entity.type
_entity.pdbx_description
1 polymer ?
#
loop_
_entity_poly.entity_id
_entity_poly.type
_entity_poly.pdbx_seq_one_letter_code
_entity_poly.pdbx_strand_id
1 'polypeptide(L)' 'MATQVRTCPMCKQLMWLKEDQYEQLDTETIRGKCPRCGSTVRFKLVSQGENAAGPKMGH' A
#
# COMPACT_ATOMS: atom_id res chain seq x y z
N MET A 1 -3.20 2.73 14.73
CA MET A 1 -2.81 3.47 13.53
C MET A 1 -2.08 2.53 12.60
N ALA A 2 -2.77 1.93 11.63
CA ALA A 2 -2.13 1.08 10.63
C ALA A 2 -1.55 1.97 9.53
N THR A 3 -0.25 1.84 9.25
CA THR A 3 0.38 2.51 8.08
C THR A 3 0.66 1.45 7.04
N GLN A 4 0.20 1.66 5.81
CA GLN A 4 0.47 0.76 4.68
C GLN A 4 1.63 1.31 3.86
N VAL A 5 2.60 0.45 3.54
CA VAL A 5 3.69 0.79 2.62
C VAL A 5 3.37 0.18 1.26
N ARG A 6 3.34 1.01 0.21
CA ARG A 6 3.04 0.60 -1.18
C ARG A 6 4.03 1.24 -2.14
N THR A 7 4.23 0.64 -3.29
CA THR A 7 5.07 1.20 -4.36
C THR A 7 4.19 1.86 -5.42
N CYS A 8 4.44 3.12 -5.75
CA CYS A 8 3.71 3.82 -6.79
C CYS A 8 3.96 3.15 -8.15
N PRO A 9 2.93 2.71 -8.90
CA PRO A 9 3.13 2.13 -10.22
C PRO A 9 3.66 3.13 -11.25
N MET A 10 3.43 4.44 -11.02
CA MET A 10 3.82 5.52 -11.95
C MET A 10 5.29 5.91 -11.82
N CYS A 11 5.75 6.24 -10.62
CA CYS A 11 7.12 6.71 -10.39
C CYS A 11 8.04 5.68 -9.72
N LYS A 12 7.52 4.49 -9.40
CA LYS A 12 8.23 3.37 -8.73
C LYS A 12 8.80 3.73 -7.35
N GLN A 13 8.38 4.83 -6.75
CA GLN A 13 8.78 5.26 -5.41
C GLN A 13 7.88 4.66 -4.34
N LEU A 14 8.42 4.50 -3.13
CA LEU A 14 7.67 4.07 -1.97
C LEU A 14 6.70 5.15 -1.48
N MET A 15 5.56 4.71 -1.00
CA MET A 15 4.46 5.50 -0.47
C MET A 15 4.09 4.94 0.90
N TRP A 16 4.12 5.79 1.92
CA TRP A 16 3.61 5.49 3.26
C TRP A 16 2.23 6.11 3.36
N LEU A 17 1.20 5.27 3.30
CA LEU A 17 -0.19 5.68 3.31
C LEU A 17 -0.78 5.40 4.70
N LYS A 18 -1.15 6.47 5.39
CA LYS A 18 -1.94 6.42 6.63
C LYS A 18 -3.42 6.30 6.28
N GLU A 19 -4.25 5.86 7.23
CA GLU A 19 -5.70 5.66 7.07
C GLU A 19 -6.44 6.91 6.55
N ASP A 20 -5.96 8.11 6.87
CA ASP A 20 -6.49 9.41 6.41
C ASP A 20 -5.98 9.84 5.02
N GLN A 21 -4.98 9.16 4.47
CA GLN A 21 -4.30 9.50 3.21
C GLN A 21 -4.70 8.61 2.04
N TYR A 22 -5.57 7.62 2.28
CA TYR A 22 -6.17 6.82 1.23
C TYR A 22 -7.67 6.68 1.45
N GLU A 23 -8.39 6.52 0.35
CA GLU A 23 -9.82 6.30 0.33
C GLU A 23 -10.09 4.84 -0.02
N GLN A 24 -10.93 4.17 0.75
CA GLN A 24 -11.39 2.83 0.42
C GLN A 24 -12.50 2.93 -0.64
N LEU A 25 -12.23 2.42 -1.84
CA LEU A 25 -13.20 2.44 -2.94
C LEU A 25 -14.17 1.25 -2.86
N ASP A 26 -13.64 0.09 -2.44
CA ASP A 26 -14.40 -1.14 -2.23
C ASP A 26 -13.72 -2.00 -1.15
N THR A 27 -14.28 -3.17 -0.85
CA THR A 27 -13.77 -4.07 0.19
C THR A 27 -12.33 -4.51 -0.04
N GLU A 28 -11.85 -4.49 -1.28
CA GLU A 28 -10.53 -4.99 -1.68
C GLU A 28 -9.65 -3.92 -2.32
N THR A 29 -10.07 -2.66 -2.39
CA THR A 29 -9.36 -1.63 -3.16
C THR A 29 -9.32 -0.32 -2.42
N ILE A 30 -8.11 0.24 -2.32
CA ILE A 30 -7.85 1.59 -1.84
C ILE A 30 -7.32 2.47 -2.96
N ARG A 31 -7.56 3.77 -2.83
CA ARG A 31 -7.04 4.83 -3.70
C ARG A 31 -6.21 5.78 -2.87
N GLY A 32 -4.96 6.00 -3.28
CA GLY A 32 -4.05 6.93 -2.63
C GLY A 32 -3.42 7.89 -3.62
N LYS A 33 -3.07 9.10 -3.16
CA LYS A 33 -2.28 10.05 -3.94
C LYS A 33 -0.79 9.85 -3.63
N CYS A 34 0.02 9.69 -4.66
CA CYS A 34 1.47 9.59 -4.48
C CYS A 34 2.03 10.95 -4.04
N PRO A 35 2.73 11.05 -2.88
CA PRO A 35 3.35 12.29 -2.44
C PRO A 35 4.56 12.69 -3.29
N ARG A 36 5.11 11.76 -4.10
CA ARG A 36 6.31 12.00 -4.93
C ARG A 36 5.97 12.53 -6.32
N CYS A 37 5.02 11.90 -7.01
CA CYS A 37 4.67 12.29 -8.39
C CYS A 37 3.27 12.91 -8.51
N GLY A 38 2.52 13.01 -7.42
CA GLY A 38 1.17 13.58 -7.41
C GLY A 38 0.09 12.70 -8.05
N SER A 39 0.45 11.57 -8.67
CA SER A 39 -0.50 10.69 -9.34
C SER A 39 -1.44 10.00 -8.34
N THR A 40 -2.72 9.93 -8.70
CA THR A 40 -3.71 9.13 -7.98
C THR A 40 -3.67 7.70 -8.48
N VAL A 41 -3.40 6.75 -7.59
CA VAL A 41 -3.20 5.34 -7.92
C VAL A 41 -4.08 4.46 -7.05
N ARG A 42 -4.48 3.30 -7.58
CA ARG A 42 -5.32 2.32 -6.87
C ARG A 42 -4.48 1.10 -6.51
N PHE A 43 -4.71 0.55 -5.33
CA PHE A 43 -4.06 -0.65 -4.83
C PHE A 43 -5.11 -1.63 -4.37
N LYS A 44 -4.93 -2.91 -4.72
CA LYS A 44 -5.69 -3.97 -4.07
C LYS A 44 -5.19 -4.16 -2.65
N LEU A 45 -6.09 -4.11 -1.68
CA LEU A 45 -5.90 -4.66 -0.35
C LEU A 45 -5.74 -6.16 -0.51
N VAL A 46 -4.49 -6.63 -0.51
CA VAL A 46 -4.24 -8.04 -0.23
C VAL A 46 -4.65 -8.29 1.22
N SER A 47 -5.75 -9.03 1.41
CA SER A 47 -6.07 -9.67 2.70
C SER A 47 -4.81 -10.41 3.13
N GLN A 48 -4.12 -9.93 4.16
CA GLN A 48 -2.88 -10.46 4.76
C GLN A 48 -2.41 -11.80 4.15
N GLY A 49 -1.84 -11.74 2.94
CA GLY A 49 -1.62 -12.92 2.10
C GLY A 49 -0.14 -13.15 1.93
N GLU A 50 0.35 -14.21 2.60
CA GLU A 50 1.66 -14.89 2.50
C GLU A 50 2.96 -14.09 2.65
N ASN A 51 3.00 -12.80 2.27
CA ASN A 51 4.19 -11.94 2.32
C ASN A 51 4.36 -11.20 3.66
N ALA A 52 3.42 -11.34 4.60
CA ALA A 52 3.59 -10.90 5.98
C ALA A 52 4.38 -11.92 6.83
N ALA A 53 4.67 -13.10 6.28
CA ALA A 53 5.76 -13.92 6.75
C ALA A 53 7.05 -13.27 6.23
N GLY A 54 7.69 -12.45 7.06
CA GLY A 54 9.11 -12.16 6.87
C GLY A 54 9.89 -13.48 6.70
N PRO A 55 11.11 -13.46 6.13
CA PRO A 55 11.88 -14.68 5.94
C PRO A 55 11.89 -15.44 7.27
N LYS A 56 11.42 -16.70 7.27
CA LYS A 56 11.61 -17.58 8.42
C LYS A 56 13.12 -17.68 8.59
N MET A 57 13.68 -16.92 9.54
CA MET A 57 15.08 -17.03 9.90
C MET A 57 15.26 -18.46 10.41
N GLY A 58 15.83 -19.30 9.55
CA GLY A 58 16.14 -20.68 9.86
C GLY A 58 17.03 -20.72 11.09
N HIS A 59 16.69 -21.64 11.98
CA HIS A 59 17.49 -21.99 13.15
C HIS A 59 18.12 -23.35 12.90
#